data_AF-A0A327JBT5-F1
#
_entry.id   AF-A0A327JBT5-F1
#
_cell.length_a   1.000
_cell.length_b   1.000
_cell.length_c   1.000
_cell.angle_alpha   90.00
_cell.angle_beta   90.00
_cell.angle_gamma   90.00
#
_symmetry.space_group_name_H-M   'P 1'
#
loop_
_entity.id
_entity.type
_entity.pdbx_description
1 polymer ?
#
loop_
_entity_poly.entity_id
_entity_poly.type
_entity_poly.pdbx_seq_one_letter_code
_entity_poly.pdbx_strand_id
1 'polypeptide(L)'
;MKFGMEVKESCVSLWWEDVKADYYRVLIKIDGVMTEVTKVCGDTFTTLSLLPFGDNECLIQAVKDNDIIDSSAQFIISVNSIDVICGKNSNEIKAYYNDYPSAQGYRLYVNNGNGFNGEQNFRTHCAQIPYSENSTYKIKPFAILDNKRVNLGSSEVFTPNDNEFISLSAYKSYGDKIFLSWLYKGRADGFAIFAKGMNMPIFETTDGLKHFTCLKGFKDDVEFVIKAFISTPNGKTFVTESMPVSLSERKYEKPLVSLIIPAYNSKDYIARSIDSALASDFENLEIVIVNDGSTDSTQEIIDWYAQNYKNVVALQKQNGGVADTRNVGIAAAKGEYIAFMDNDDLIRPNMISSLYNSIEKNHCDVAIAPLYRLVDRGYTTHCKLPFEVDKAIPMDKYFEIMYTPGFYNCAIWNKLYRASIVKAHPLGILKYEDVSWTPCILSWMKDFCFLNTPFYEWDRKTRPETFGDVLAKMPESELFEHRKQAMLFFVNNGNPERLEQLKVIAQRRLTRYAKYSPKNPAYKRLADEIMGR
;
A
#
# COMPACT_ATOMS: atom_id res chain seq x y z
N MET A 1 -27.68 8.94 5.83
CA MET A 1 -26.41 8.29 5.50
C MET A 1 -25.50 8.10 6.70
N LYS A 2 -24.99 6.88 6.94
CA LYS A 2 -23.89 6.67 7.90
C LYS A 2 -22.56 6.98 7.22
N PHE A 3 -21.70 7.69 7.93
CA PHE A 3 -20.38 8.06 7.46
C PHE A 3 -19.38 8.04 8.61
N GLY A 4 -18.09 8.03 8.27
CA GLY A 4 -17.00 8.26 9.20
C GLY A 4 -16.01 9.26 8.62
N MET A 5 -15.16 9.78 9.48
CA MET A 5 -14.10 10.70 9.10
C MET A 5 -12.84 10.47 9.92
N GLU A 6 -11.70 10.79 9.33
CA GLU A 6 -10.40 10.88 9.99
C GLU A 6 -9.76 12.22 9.60
N VAL A 7 -9.44 13.03 10.60
CA VAL A 7 -8.82 14.35 10.40
C VAL A 7 -7.35 14.25 10.78
N LYS A 8 -6.48 14.66 9.85
CA LYS A 8 -5.04 14.77 10.09
C LYS A 8 -4.59 16.13 9.57
N GLU A 9 -4.28 17.04 10.49
CA GLU A 9 -3.93 18.42 10.16
C GLU A 9 -5.10 19.10 9.41
N SER A 10 -4.87 19.71 8.25
CA SER A 10 -5.92 20.25 7.34
C SER A 10 -6.46 19.22 6.34
N CYS A 11 -6.04 17.95 6.47
CA CYS A 11 -6.58 16.83 5.70
C CYS A 11 -7.79 16.23 6.40
N VAL A 12 -8.84 15.93 5.63
CA VAL A 12 -9.88 15.02 6.08
C VAL A 12 -10.03 13.88 5.09
N SER A 13 -10.04 12.66 5.60
CA SER A 13 -10.52 11.48 4.88
C SER A 13 -11.96 11.21 5.32
N LEU A 14 -12.88 11.15 4.36
CA LEU A 14 -14.30 10.90 4.56
C LEU A 14 -14.68 9.57 3.92
N TRP A 15 -15.55 8.80 4.55
CA TRP A 15 -16.12 7.58 3.97
C TRP A 15 -17.55 7.36 4.41
N TRP A 16 -18.36 6.68 3.60
CA TRP A 16 -19.78 6.45 3.83
C TRP A 16 -20.25 5.07 3.38
N GLU A 17 -21.47 4.70 3.74
CA GLU A 17 -22.12 3.49 3.24
C GLU A 17 -22.61 3.69 1.78
N ASP A 18 -22.46 2.67 0.94
CA ASP A 18 -23.00 2.71 -0.42
C ASP A 18 -24.52 2.58 -0.40
N VAL A 19 -25.21 3.66 -0.76
CA VAL A 19 -26.69 3.71 -0.88
C VAL A 19 -27.16 3.60 -2.34
N LYS A 20 -26.30 3.12 -3.25
CA LYS A 20 -26.60 2.96 -4.69
C LYS A 20 -26.96 4.27 -5.40
N ALA A 21 -26.27 5.34 -5.00
CA ALA A 21 -26.29 6.63 -5.67
C ALA A 21 -25.51 6.59 -6.98
N ASP A 22 -25.83 7.47 -7.93
CA ASP A 22 -25.01 7.66 -9.13
C ASP A 22 -23.68 8.33 -8.78
N TYR A 23 -23.74 9.27 -7.83
CA TYR A 23 -22.58 9.92 -7.24
C TYR A 23 -22.88 10.50 -5.87
N TYR A 24 -21.83 10.87 -5.16
CA TYR A 24 -21.88 11.57 -3.89
C TYR A 24 -21.24 12.95 -4.07
N ARG A 25 -21.80 13.96 -3.42
CA ARG A 25 -21.18 15.29 -3.31
C ARG A 25 -20.85 15.60 -1.87
N VAL A 26 -19.67 16.17 -1.66
CA VAL A 26 -19.27 16.72 -0.36
C VAL A 26 -19.36 18.24 -0.46
N LEU A 27 -20.06 18.84 0.50
CA LEU A 27 -20.26 20.27 0.59
C LEU A 27 -19.61 20.81 1.85
N ILE A 28 -19.03 22.01 1.74
CA ILE A 28 -18.48 22.77 2.85
C ILE A 28 -19.11 24.15 2.86
N LYS A 29 -19.42 24.66 4.04
CA LYS A 29 -19.92 26.03 4.20
C LYS A 29 -18.79 27.04 4.01
N ILE A 30 -18.89 27.82 2.96
CA ILE A 30 -17.98 28.92 2.62
C ILE A 30 -18.83 30.19 2.58
N ASP A 31 -18.46 31.22 3.34
CA ASP A 31 -19.19 32.48 3.45
C ASP A 31 -20.70 32.32 3.73
N GLY A 32 -21.05 31.33 4.55
CA GLY A 32 -22.44 31.03 4.92
C GLY A 32 -23.21 30.15 3.93
N VAL A 33 -22.62 29.77 2.80
CA VAL A 33 -23.25 28.97 1.74
C VAL A 33 -22.60 27.59 1.64
N MET A 34 -23.42 26.53 1.60
CA MET A 34 -22.93 25.18 1.34
C MET A 34 -22.48 25.06 -0.13
N THR A 35 -21.18 24.95 -0.33
CA THR A 35 -20.53 24.87 -1.64
C THR A 35 -20.04 23.44 -1.87
N GLU A 36 -20.35 22.87 -3.03
CA GLU A 36 -19.83 21.56 -3.44
C GLU A 36 -18.32 21.67 -3.70
N VAL A 37 -17.52 20.91 -2.95
CA VAL A 37 -16.05 20.93 -3.05
C VAL A 37 -15.48 19.71 -3.76
N THR A 38 -16.22 18.59 -3.74
CA THR A 38 -15.86 17.40 -4.52
C THR A 38 -17.09 16.55 -4.87
N LYS A 39 -16.99 15.86 -6.01
CA LYS A 39 -17.96 14.90 -6.52
C LYS A 39 -17.27 13.55 -6.69
N VAL A 40 -17.85 12.50 -6.11
CA VAL A 40 -17.29 11.15 -6.06
C VAL A 40 -18.23 10.18 -6.77
N CYS A 41 -17.74 9.49 -7.80
CA CYS A 41 -18.53 8.56 -8.60
C CYS A 41 -17.98 7.14 -8.43
N GLY A 42 -18.83 6.18 -8.07
CA GLY A 42 -18.46 4.75 -7.98
C GLY A 42 -17.60 4.35 -6.77
N ASP A 43 -17.20 5.30 -5.92
CA ASP A 43 -16.49 5.07 -4.67
C ASP A 43 -17.30 5.64 -3.48
N THR A 44 -16.99 5.16 -2.28
CA THR A 44 -17.65 5.59 -1.03
C THR A 44 -16.67 6.25 -0.05
N PHE A 45 -15.60 6.84 -0.56
CA PHE A 45 -14.63 7.59 0.22
C PHE A 45 -14.03 8.72 -0.63
N THR A 46 -13.51 9.74 0.05
CA THR A 46 -12.71 10.80 -0.57
C THR A 46 -11.83 11.47 0.46
N THR A 47 -10.77 12.11 -0.02
CA THR A 47 -9.94 13.00 0.79
C THR A 47 -10.14 14.44 0.35
N LEU A 48 -10.18 15.36 1.31
CA LEU A 48 -10.11 16.80 1.09
C LEU A 48 -8.89 17.34 1.82
N SER A 49 -8.14 18.18 1.12
CA SER A 49 -6.90 18.77 1.61
C SER A 49 -7.02 20.28 1.70
N LEU A 50 -6.22 20.87 2.59
CA LEU A 50 -6.15 22.32 2.80
C LEU A 50 -7.49 22.94 3.22
N LEU A 51 -8.21 22.26 4.11
CA LEU A 51 -9.39 22.83 4.76
C LEU A 51 -9.04 24.10 5.56
N PRO A 52 -9.87 25.16 5.51
CA PRO A 52 -9.65 26.38 6.26
C PRO A 52 -9.41 26.11 7.75
N PHE A 53 -8.49 26.89 8.34
CA PHE A 53 -8.23 26.89 9.77
C PHE A 53 -9.49 27.26 10.55
N GLY A 54 -9.78 26.51 11.62
CA GLY A 54 -10.98 26.62 12.42
C GLY A 54 -12.02 25.55 12.11
N ASP A 55 -13.28 25.86 12.42
CA ASP A 55 -14.40 24.94 12.28
C ASP A 55 -15.02 25.03 10.88
N ASN A 56 -15.08 23.89 10.19
CA ASN A 56 -15.65 23.76 8.86
C ASN A 56 -16.96 22.96 8.92
N GLU A 57 -18.09 23.62 8.66
CA GLU A 57 -19.39 22.96 8.56
C GLU A 57 -19.49 22.21 7.23
N CYS A 58 -19.75 20.90 7.30
CA CYS A 58 -19.71 19.98 6.17
C CYS A 58 -21.00 19.17 6.04
N LEU A 59 -21.27 18.68 4.82
CA LEU A 59 -22.43 17.85 4.49
C LEU A 59 -22.09 16.90 3.34
N ILE A 60 -22.58 15.66 3.39
CA ILE A 60 -22.45 14.68 2.30
C ILE A 60 -23.84 14.37 1.78
N GLN A 61 -24.02 14.37 0.46
CA GLN A 61 -25.30 14.04 -0.18
C GLN A 61 -25.11 12.99 -1.27
N ALA A 62 -25.94 11.95 -1.24
CA ALA A 62 -26.07 10.96 -2.30
C ALA A 62 -27.06 11.48 -3.34
N VAL A 63 -26.66 11.45 -4.61
CA VAL A 63 -27.48 11.90 -5.73
C VAL A 63 -27.72 10.75 -6.69
N LYS A 64 -28.97 10.57 -7.10
CA LYS A 64 -29.38 9.61 -8.13
C LYS A 64 -30.47 10.23 -9.01
N ASP A 65 -30.33 10.11 -10.32
CA ASP A 65 -31.26 10.70 -11.29
C ASP A 65 -31.47 12.22 -11.07
N ASN A 66 -30.42 12.92 -10.61
CA ASN A 66 -30.40 14.32 -10.15
C ASN A 66 -31.16 14.64 -8.85
N ASP A 67 -31.77 13.65 -8.20
CA ASP A 67 -32.43 13.81 -6.90
C ASP A 67 -31.50 13.42 -5.75
N ILE A 68 -31.61 14.13 -4.62
CA ILE A 68 -30.91 13.77 -3.39
C ILE A 68 -31.66 12.61 -2.73
N ILE A 69 -31.06 11.43 -2.73
CA ILE A 69 -31.69 10.21 -2.19
C ILE A 69 -31.32 9.92 -0.73
N ASP A 70 -30.20 10.48 -0.25
CA ASP A 70 -29.78 10.40 1.15
C ASP A 70 -28.81 11.56 1.47
N SER A 71 -28.72 11.93 2.74
CA SER A 71 -27.83 12.97 3.24
C SER A 71 -27.22 12.55 4.58
N SER A 72 -26.00 12.98 4.85
CA SER A 72 -25.49 13.00 6.22
C SER A 72 -26.22 14.07 7.03
N ALA A 73 -26.15 13.99 8.36
CA ALA A 73 -26.33 15.19 9.18
C ALA A 73 -25.21 16.19 8.86
N GLN A 74 -25.42 17.48 9.12
CA GLN A 74 -24.31 18.44 9.12
C GLN A 74 -23.32 18.07 10.24
N PHE A 75 -22.04 18.20 9.94
CA PHE A 75 -20.97 17.89 10.88
C PHE A 75 -19.86 18.95 10.78
N ILE A 76 -19.05 19.05 11.83
CA ILE A 76 -17.97 20.03 11.91
C ILE A 76 -16.63 19.30 11.80
N ILE A 77 -15.73 19.85 11.00
CA ILE A 77 -14.33 19.46 10.93
C ILE A 77 -13.49 20.61 11.47
N SER A 78 -12.84 20.42 12.61
CA SER A 78 -11.96 21.41 13.22
C SER A 78 -10.52 21.22 12.76
N VAL A 79 -9.95 22.26 12.15
CA VAL A 79 -8.56 22.30 11.66
C VAL A 79 -7.78 23.30 12.48
N ASN A 80 -6.73 22.83 13.14
CA ASN A 80 -5.93 23.65 14.07
C ASN A 80 -4.49 23.85 13.57
N SER A 81 -4.24 23.60 12.28
CA SER A 81 -2.92 23.67 11.66
C SER A 81 -2.94 24.54 10.41
N ILE A 82 -1.80 25.17 10.11
CA ILE A 82 -1.54 25.83 8.83
C ILE A 82 -0.63 24.89 8.05
N ASP A 83 -1.19 24.23 7.06
CA ASP A 83 -0.50 23.24 6.27
C ASP A 83 -0.05 23.83 4.94
N VAL A 84 1.04 23.29 4.41
CA VAL A 84 1.58 23.68 3.12
C VAL A 84 1.84 22.43 2.29
N ILE A 85 1.33 22.42 1.07
CA ILE A 85 1.61 21.38 0.07
C ILE A 85 2.38 22.05 -1.05
N CYS A 86 3.61 21.62 -1.28
CA CYS A 86 4.44 22.13 -2.37
C CYS A 86 4.22 21.34 -3.64
N GLY A 87 3.93 22.03 -4.72
CA GLY A 87 3.94 21.49 -6.06
C GLY A 87 5.17 21.96 -6.84
N LYS A 88 5.74 21.06 -7.66
CA LYS A 88 6.87 21.35 -8.53
C LYS A 88 6.51 21.05 -9.97
N ASN A 89 6.63 22.08 -10.81
CA ASN A 89 6.63 21.97 -12.27
C ASN A 89 8.01 22.38 -12.79
N SER A 90 8.30 22.08 -14.06
CA SER A 90 9.63 22.17 -14.68
C SER A 90 10.45 23.42 -14.37
N ASN A 91 9.81 24.59 -14.19
CA ASN A 91 10.50 25.86 -13.88
C ASN A 91 9.97 26.59 -12.63
N GLU A 92 8.97 26.05 -11.93
CA GLU A 92 8.29 26.77 -10.84
C GLU A 92 7.93 25.85 -9.69
N ILE A 93 8.11 26.36 -8.47
CA ILE A 93 7.62 25.74 -7.25
C ILE A 93 6.50 26.61 -6.70
N LYS A 94 5.36 25.98 -6.42
CA LYS A 94 4.21 26.63 -5.80
C LYS A 94 3.92 25.97 -4.46
N ALA A 95 3.81 26.78 -3.41
CA ALA A 95 3.25 26.34 -2.15
C ALA A 95 1.77 26.65 -2.11
N TYR A 96 0.94 25.64 -1.91
CA TYR A 96 -0.49 25.74 -1.64
C TYR A 96 -0.69 25.60 -0.14
N TYR A 97 -1.56 26.41 0.45
CA TYR A 97 -1.81 26.38 1.89
C TYR A 97 -3.27 26.63 2.19
N ASN A 98 -3.71 26.16 3.34
CA ASN A 98 -5.09 26.37 3.78
C ASN A 98 -5.33 27.80 4.25
N ASP A 99 -6.59 28.21 4.16
CA ASP A 99 -7.00 29.55 4.53
C ASP A 99 -7.03 29.75 6.04
N TYR A 100 -6.66 30.95 6.47
CA TYR A 100 -6.82 31.41 7.84
C TYR A 100 -7.87 32.54 7.85
N PRO A 101 -9.10 32.31 8.37
CA PRO A 101 -10.25 33.18 8.16
C PRO A 101 -10.05 34.67 8.49
N SER A 102 -9.24 35.00 9.50
CA SER A 102 -8.96 36.40 9.88
C SER A 102 -7.68 36.99 9.27
N ALA A 103 -7.01 36.26 8.37
CA ALA A 103 -5.81 36.75 7.70
C ALA A 103 -6.14 37.79 6.62
N GLN A 104 -5.39 38.89 6.62
CA GLN A 104 -5.43 39.90 5.56
C GLN A 104 -4.31 39.70 4.51
N GLY A 105 -3.47 38.69 4.74
CA GLY A 105 -2.40 38.25 3.85
C GLY A 105 -1.52 37.22 4.53
N TYR A 106 -0.56 36.72 3.77
CA TYR A 106 0.41 35.74 4.21
C TYR A 106 1.81 36.20 3.85
N ARG A 107 2.79 35.76 4.62
CA ARG A 107 4.20 36.06 4.37
C ARG A 107 5.02 34.77 4.31
N LEU A 108 5.81 34.64 3.25
CA LEU A 108 6.83 33.61 3.10
C LEU A 108 8.04 33.99 3.93
N TYR A 109 8.52 33.04 4.72
CA TYR A 109 9.77 33.11 5.44
C TYR A 109 10.72 32.05 4.89
N VAL A 110 11.97 32.44 4.65
CA VAL A 110 13.02 31.58 4.11
C VAL A 110 14.16 31.50 5.12
N ASN A 111 14.69 30.30 5.32
CA ASN A 111 15.88 30.05 6.10
C ASN A 111 16.94 29.39 5.23
N ASN A 112 18.06 30.10 5.06
CA ASN A 112 19.24 29.66 4.30
C ASN A 112 20.41 29.27 5.21
N GLY A 113 20.14 28.91 6.47
CA GLY A 113 21.14 28.56 7.48
C GLY A 113 21.34 29.60 8.59
N ASN A 114 20.78 30.81 8.44
CA ASN A 114 20.90 31.92 9.40
C ASN A 114 19.57 32.30 10.08
N GLY A 115 18.62 31.38 10.12
CA GLY A 115 17.27 31.61 10.66
C GLY A 115 16.27 32.12 9.62
N PHE A 116 15.00 32.20 10.03
CA PHE A 116 13.90 32.55 9.13
C PHE A 116 13.76 34.06 8.93
N ASN A 117 13.99 34.53 7.71
CA ASN A 117 13.77 35.91 7.29
C ASN A 117 12.53 36.00 6.39
N GLY A 118 11.74 37.05 6.55
CA GLY A 118 10.52 37.22 5.77
C GLY A 118 10.83 37.86 4.42
N GLU A 119 10.52 37.16 3.33
CA GLU A 119 10.90 37.57 1.97
C GLU A 119 9.74 38.24 1.20
N GLN A 120 8.58 37.59 1.16
CA GLN A 120 7.49 37.97 0.25
C GLN A 120 6.13 37.96 0.94
N ASN A 121 5.29 38.96 0.66
CA ASN A 121 3.87 38.99 1.06
C ASN A 121 2.98 38.61 -0.11
N PHE A 122 1.85 37.96 0.16
CA PHE A 122 0.85 37.58 -0.83
C PHE A 122 -0.54 37.53 -0.20
N ARG A 123 -1.57 37.57 -1.06
CA ARG A 123 -3.00 37.53 -0.68
C ARG A 123 -3.77 36.38 -1.38
N THR A 124 -3.04 35.53 -2.08
CA THR A 124 -3.54 34.38 -2.82
C THR A 124 -3.56 33.12 -1.93
N HIS A 125 -4.15 32.02 -2.40
CA HIS A 125 -4.12 30.69 -1.76
C HIS A 125 -2.90 29.84 -2.18
N CYS A 126 -1.99 30.45 -2.94
CA CYS A 126 -0.70 29.86 -3.26
C CYS A 126 0.38 30.93 -3.37
N ALA A 127 1.63 30.53 -3.18
CA ALA A 127 2.80 31.38 -3.35
C ALA A 127 3.82 30.69 -4.26
N GLN A 128 4.38 31.44 -5.21
CA GLN A 128 5.56 31.00 -5.93
C GLN A 128 6.77 31.12 -5.01
N ILE A 129 7.60 30.08 -4.94
CA ILE A 129 8.74 30.02 -4.03
C ILE A 129 10.03 29.83 -4.83
N PRO A 130 11.11 30.60 -4.55
CA PRO A 130 12.41 30.37 -5.16
C PRO A 130 13.00 29.07 -4.63
N TYR A 131 13.41 28.14 -5.50
CA TYR A 131 14.06 26.90 -5.09
C TYR A 131 15.53 27.13 -4.71
N SER A 132 15.94 26.56 -3.58
CA SER A 132 17.34 26.42 -3.19
C SER A 132 17.48 25.14 -2.36
N GLU A 133 18.49 24.33 -2.69
CA GLU A 133 18.65 22.96 -2.14
C GLU A 133 18.72 22.93 -0.60
N ASN A 134 19.29 23.96 0.01
CA ASN A 134 19.50 24.03 1.47
C ASN A 134 18.51 24.96 2.18
N SER A 135 17.49 25.43 1.46
CA SER A 135 16.51 26.38 2.00
C SER A 135 15.32 25.65 2.60
N THR A 136 14.88 26.14 3.75
CA THR A 136 13.62 25.73 4.38
C THR A 136 12.67 26.90 4.49
N TYR A 137 11.37 26.61 4.50
CA TYR A 137 10.34 27.63 4.33
C TYR A 137 9.28 27.56 5.42
N LYS A 138 8.65 28.71 5.69
CA LYS A 138 7.43 28.83 6.51
C LYS A 138 6.47 29.82 5.86
N ILE A 139 5.18 29.58 6.02
CA ILE A 139 4.13 30.53 5.65
C ILE A 139 3.43 30.98 6.92
N LYS A 140 3.32 32.30 7.11
CA LYS A 140 2.65 32.89 8.28
C LYS A 140 1.49 33.78 7.83
N PRO A 141 0.25 33.45 8.19
CA PRO A 141 -0.86 34.39 8.05
C PRO A 141 -0.64 35.60 8.94
N PHE A 142 -1.05 36.77 8.47
CA PHE A 142 -0.99 38.00 9.23
C PHE A 142 -2.27 38.84 9.11
N ALA A 143 -2.53 39.64 10.13
CA ALA A 143 -3.46 40.76 10.10
C ALA A 143 -2.69 42.08 10.25
N ILE A 144 -3.33 43.17 9.84
CA ILE A 144 -2.88 44.54 10.06
C ILE A 144 -3.74 45.12 11.16
N LEU A 145 -3.16 45.28 12.35
CA LEU A 145 -3.78 45.91 13.52
C LEU A 145 -2.98 47.17 13.84
N ASP A 146 -3.65 48.32 13.93
CA ASP A 146 -3.04 49.62 14.20
C ASP A 146 -1.83 49.93 13.28
N ASN A 147 -2.00 49.70 11.98
CA ASN A 147 -0.95 49.83 10.95
C ASN A 147 0.30 48.95 11.17
N LYS A 148 0.22 47.96 12.06
CA LYS A 148 1.29 46.99 12.30
C LYS A 148 0.87 45.59 11.89
N ARG A 149 1.81 44.85 11.31
CA ARG A 149 1.61 43.45 10.97
C ARG A 149 1.70 42.59 12.22
N VAL A 150 0.66 41.82 12.49
CA VAL A 150 0.59 40.83 13.57
C VAL A 150 0.47 39.44 12.96
N ASN A 151 1.38 38.54 13.31
CA ASN A 151 1.31 37.14 12.87
C ASN A 151 0.17 36.45 13.60
N LEU A 152 -0.69 35.76 12.86
CA LEU A 152 -1.83 35.02 13.40
C LEU A 152 -1.48 33.56 13.71
N GLY A 153 -0.44 33.04 13.06
CA GLY A 153 0.05 31.69 13.22
C GLY A 153 1.31 31.44 12.39
N SER A 154 1.68 30.18 12.27
CA SER A 154 2.78 29.72 11.41
C SER A 154 2.52 28.31 10.94
N SER A 155 2.84 28.03 9.68
CA SER A 155 3.03 26.65 9.23
C SER A 155 4.20 25.99 9.96
N GLU A 156 4.22 24.66 9.89
CA GLU A 156 5.42 23.88 10.10
C GLU A 156 6.51 24.25 9.06
N VAL A 157 7.75 23.83 9.34
CA VAL A 157 8.85 23.96 8.39
C VAL A 157 8.61 22.97 7.25
N PHE A 158 8.68 23.44 6.00
CA PHE A 158 8.50 22.58 4.83
C PHE A 158 9.64 22.74 3.81
N THR A 159 9.76 21.74 2.93
CA THR A 159 10.68 21.72 1.80
C THR A 159 9.94 21.62 0.46
N PRO A 160 10.49 22.19 -0.62
CA PRO A 160 9.82 22.16 -1.93
C PRO A 160 9.71 20.79 -2.62
N ASN A 161 10.52 19.80 -2.22
CA ASN A 161 10.62 18.49 -2.89
C ASN A 161 9.77 17.39 -2.24
N ASP A 162 8.64 17.78 -1.63
CA ASP A 162 7.81 16.84 -0.87
C ASP A 162 6.87 16.01 -1.78
N ASN A 163 6.61 16.46 -3.01
CA ASN A 163 5.69 15.83 -3.97
C ASN A 163 6.38 15.57 -5.31
N GLU A 164 6.59 14.29 -5.63
CA GLU A 164 7.29 13.88 -6.84
C GLU A 164 6.87 12.48 -7.32
N PHE A 165 6.83 12.30 -8.64
CA PHE A 165 6.80 10.98 -9.25
C PHE A 165 8.23 10.41 -9.26
N ILE A 166 8.46 9.35 -8.50
CA ILE A 166 9.75 8.67 -8.39
C ILE A 166 10.00 7.79 -9.60
N SER A 167 8.97 7.05 -10.04
CA SER A 167 9.04 6.22 -11.23
C SER A 167 7.67 6.08 -11.87
N LEU A 168 7.69 5.78 -13.18
CA LEU A 168 6.51 5.56 -13.99
C LEU A 168 6.87 4.52 -15.06
N SER A 169 5.97 3.58 -15.29
CA SER A 169 6.17 2.50 -16.27
C SER A 169 4.88 2.19 -17.02
N ALA A 170 5.03 1.73 -18.26
CA ALA A 170 3.93 1.32 -19.13
C ALA A 170 4.29 -0.01 -19.80
N TYR A 171 3.46 -1.02 -19.59
CA TYR A 171 3.69 -2.37 -20.12
C TYR A 171 2.44 -2.90 -20.84
N LYS A 172 2.65 -3.77 -21.83
CA LYS A 172 1.54 -4.52 -22.44
C LYS A 172 0.95 -5.48 -21.43
N SER A 173 -0.37 -5.48 -21.31
CA SER A 173 -1.12 -6.36 -20.41
C SER A 173 -2.11 -7.19 -21.20
N TYR A 174 -2.47 -8.34 -20.63
CA TYR A 174 -3.35 -9.32 -21.28
C TYR A 174 -4.69 -8.71 -21.73
N GLY A 175 -5.09 -9.05 -22.96
CA GLY A 175 -6.33 -8.59 -23.59
C GLY A 175 -6.26 -7.17 -24.16
N ASP A 176 -5.16 -6.87 -24.87
CA ASP A 176 -4.88 -5.60 -25.56
C ASP A 176 -5.01 -4.38 -24.65
N LYS A 177 -4.40 -4.48 -23.46
CA LYS A 177 -4.36 -3.42 -22.46
C LYS A 177 -2.96 -2.84 -22.33
N ILE A 178 -2.91 -1.62 -21.83
CA ILE A 178 -1.67 -1.01 -21.32
C ILE A 178 -1.80 -0.90 -19.80
N PHE A 179 -0.91 -1.56 -19.07
CA PHE A 179 -0.79 -1.38 -17.63
C PHE A 179 0.14 -0.21 -17.35
N LEU A 180 -0.40 0.85 -16.77
CA LEU A 180 0.37 1.99 -16.27
C LEU A 180 0.56 1.85 -14.78
N SER A 181 1.78 2.05 -14.30
CA SER A 181 2.11 2.00 -12.87
C SER A 181 3.09 3.09 -12.49
N TRP A 182 2.85 3.74 -11.35
CA TRP A 182 3.65 4.86 -10.87
C TRP A 182 4.01 4.71 -9.40
N LEU A 183 5.18 5.23 -9.04
CA LEU A 183 5.57 5.44 -7.66
C LEU A 183 5.53 6.93 -7.38
N TYR A 184 4.71 7.32 -6.42
CA TYR A 184 4.56 8.71 -5.99
C TYR A 184 5.02 8.87 -4.55
N LYS A 185 5.82 9.90 -4.31
CA LYS A 185 6.22 10.33 -2.97
C LYS A 185 5.55 11.66 -2.69
N GLY A 186 4.89 11.75 -1.54
CA GLY A 186 4.22 12.97 -1.09
C GLY A 186 2.76 12.75 -0.76
N ARG A 187 1.99 13.83 -0.82
CA ARG A 187 0.54 13.86 -0.56
C ARG A 187 -0.20 14.15 -1.86
N ALA A 188 -1.07 13.23 -2.23
CA ALA A 188 -2.04 13.40 -3.30
C ALA A 188 -3.39 12.91 -2.78
N ASP A 189 -4.46 13.57 -3.17
CA ASP A 189 -5.81 13.07 -2.96
C ASP A 189 -6.24 12.19 -4.14
N GLY A 190 -5.54 12.25 -5.26
CA GLY A 190 -5.82 11.45 -6.44
C GLY A 190 -4.85 11.69 -7.60
N PHE A 191 -5.10 10.97 -8.70
CA PHE A 191 -4.30 11.03 -9.91
C PHE A 191 -5.18 11.14 -11.15
N ALA A 192 -4.75 11.95 -12.11
CA ALA A 192 -5.37 12.10 -13.41
C ALA A 192 -4.36 11.75 -14.51
N ILE A 193 -4.75 10.89 -15.44
CA ILE A 193 -3.90 10.41 -16.53
C ILE A 193 -4.36 11.05 -17.83
N PHE A 194 -3.41 11.56 -18.60
CA PHE A 194 -3.62 12.19 -19.88
C PHE A 194 -2.84 11.42 -20.94
N ALA A 195 -3.47 11.13 -22.07
CA ALA A 195 -2.71 10.81 -23.28
C ALA A 195 -2.17 12.10 -23.89
N LYS A 196 -0.95 12.06 -24.42
CA LYS A 196 -0.31 13.22 -25.03
C LYS A 196 -1.20 13.83 -26.12
N GLY A 197 -1.37 15.15 -26.08
CA GLY A 197 -2.23 15.89 -27.00
C GLY A 197 -3.71 15.98 -26.59
N MET A 198 -4.13 15.32 -25.49
CA MET A 198 -5.48 15.47 -24.94
C MET A 198 -5.51 16.49 -23.80
N ASN A 199 -6.54 17.34 -23.78
CA ASN A 199 -6.76 18.33 -22.73
C ASN A 199 -7.60 17.81 -21.55
N MET A 200 -8.28 16.67 -21.74
CA MET A 200 -9.09 16.02 -20.72
C MET A 200 -8.41 14.72 -20.26
N PRO A 201 -8.51 14.37 -18.96
CA PRO A 201 -7.96 13.12 -18.49
C PRO A 201 -8.72 11.94 -19.12
N ILE A 202 -7.97 10.91 -19.52
CA ILE A 202 -8.50 9.63 -20.00
C ILE A 202 -8.85 8.68 -18.86
N PHE A 203 -8.29 8.92 -17.68
CA PHE A 203 -8.56 8.21 -16.45
C PHE A 203 -8.33 9.14 -15.26
N GLU A 204 -9.16 9.01 -14.24
CA GLU A 204 -9.00 9.75 -13.00
C GLU A 204 -9.37 8.86 -11.81
N THR A 205 -8.69 9.05 -10.69
CA THR A 205 -9.00 8.39 -9.42
C THR A 205 -8.82 9.37 -8.27
N THR A 206 -9.71 9.33 -7.28
CA THR A 206 -9.64 10.06 -6.00
C THR A 206 -9.01 9.21 -4.89
N ASP A 207 -8.25 8.19 -5.28
CA ASP A 207 -7.49 7.33 -4.39
C ASP A 207 -6.01 7.73 -4.46
N GLY A 208 -5.60 8.58 -3.53
CA GLY A 208 -4.23 9.09 -3.41
C GLY A 208 -3.16 8.03 -3.17
N LEU A 209 -3.55 6.80 -2.82
CA LEU A 209 -2.65 5.66 -2.69
C LEU A 209 -2.66 4.76 -3.92
N LYS A 210 -3.59 4.92 -4.87
CA LYS A 210 -3.57 4.15 -6.11
C LYS A 210 -2.28 4.39 -6.88
N HIS A 211 -1.73 3.31 -7.43
CA HIS A 211 -0.42 3.34 -8.09
C HIS A 211 -0.43 2.68 -9.47
N PHE A 212 -1.60 2.30 -9.99
CA PHE A 212 -1.71 1.69 -11.30
C PHE A 212 -3.10 1.87 -11.92
N THR A 213 -3.18 1.66 -13.24
CA THR A 213 -4.44 1.43 -13.96
C THR A 213 -4.21 0.59 -15.22
N CYS A 214 -5.27 0.00 -15.75
CA CYS A 214 -5.26 -0.69 -17.04
C CYS A 214 -6.07 0.11 -18.06
N LEU A 215 -5.43 0.56 -19.13
CA LEU A 215 -6.07 1.30 -20.22
C LEU A 215 -6.35 0.37 -21.40
N LYS A 216 -7.43 0.63 -22.14
CA LYS A 216 -7.83 -0.09 -23.36
C LYS A 216 -7.97 0.87 -24.53
N GLY A 217 -7.76 0.36 -25.74
CA GLY A 217 -8.02 1.13 -26.97
C GLY A 217 -6.96 2.18 -27.31
N PHE A 218 -5.77 2.07 -26.72
CA PHE A 218 -4.63 2.92 -27.05
C PHE A 218 -3.61 2.13 -27.86
N LYS A 219 -2.96 2.81 -28.80
CA LYS A 219 -1.86 2.26 -29.59
C LYS A 219 -0.56 2.28 -28.79
N ASP A 220 0.40 1.47 -29.24
CA ASP A 220 1.70 1.28 -28.59
C ASP A 220 2.58 2.54 -28.55
N ASP A 221 2.35 3.49 -29.46
CA ASP A 221 3.11 4.74 -29.61
C ASP A 221 2.57 5.91 -28.78
N VAL A 222 1.49 5.70 -28.03
CA VAL A 222 0.89 6.74 -27.18
C VAL A 222 1.77 6.99 -25.95
N GLU A 223 2.04 8.27 -25.69
CA GLU A 223 2.67 8.72 -24.44
C GLU A 223 1.60 9.15 -23.43
N PHE A 224 1.84 8.83 -22.15
CA PHE A 224 0.98 9.17 -21.04
C PHE A 224 1.69 10.09 -20.05
N VAL A 225 0.95 11.03 -19.49
CA VAL A 225 1.40 11.88 -18.38
C VAL A 225 0.42 11.69 -17.22
N ILE A 226 0.94 11.52 -16.01
CA ILE A 226 0.13 11.42 -14.80
C ILE A 226 0.30 12.70 -14.01
N LYS A 227 -0.81 13.28 -13.55
CA LYS A 227 -0.83 14.45 -12.68
C LYS A 227 -1.39 14.07 -11.32
N ALA A 228 -0.62 14.32 -10.27
CA ALA A 228 -1.10 14.22 -8.91
C ALA A 228 -1.89 15.47 -8.57
N PHE A 229 -3.04 15.31 -7.91
CA PHE A 229 -3.87 16.43 -7.49
C PHE A 229 -4.28 16.32 -6.03
N ILE A 230 -4.64 17.46 -5.47
CA ILE A 230 -5.34 17.59 -4.19
C ILE A 230 -6.71 18.24 -4.43
N SER A 231 -7.68 17.86 -3.62
CA SER A 231 -9.05 18.39 -3.63
C SER A 231 -9.17 19.43 -2.53
N THR A 232 -9.20 20.70 -2.91
CA THR A 232 -9.30 21.83 -1.98
C THR A 232 -10.73 22.40 -1.98
N PRO A 233 -11.11 23.23 -0.99
CA PRO A 233 -12.39 23.96 -1.05
C PRO A 233 -12.54 24.82 -2.32
N ASN A 234 -11.43 25.26 -2.91
CA ASN A 234 -11.39 26.04 -4.15
C ASN A 234 -11.36 25.15 -5.42
N GLY A 235 -11.58 23.84 -5.25
CA GLY A 235 -11.56 22.84 -6.31
C GLY A 235 -10.23 22.08 -6.43
N LYS A 236 -10.12 21.31 -7.51
CA LYS A 236 -8.98 20.44 -7.80
C LYS A 236 -7.74 21.25 -8.16
N THR A 237 -6.63 20.96 -7.49
CA THR A 237 -5.33 21.58 -7.74
C THR A 237 -4.31 20.51 -8.11
N PHE A 238 -3.72 20.60 -9.30
CA PHE A 238 -2.60 19.75 -9.69
C PHE A 238 -1.32 20.22 -9.00
N VAL A 239 -0.69 19.33 -8.23
CA VAL A 239 0.51 19.65 -7.45
C VAL A 239 1.79 19.25 -8.19
N THR A 240 1.75 18.18 -8.98
CA THR A 240 2.91 17.81 -9.81
C THR A 240 2.47 16.94 -10.97
N GLU A 241 3.30 16.85 -12.00
CA GLU A 241 3.12 16.01 -13.17
C GLU A 241 4.35 15.15 -13.41
N SER A 242 4.12 13.94 -13.91
CA SER A 242 5.18 13.01 -14.28
C SER A 242 5.84 13.46 -15.59
N MET A 243 7.05 12.96 -15.83
CA MET A 243 7.56 12.90 -17.20
C MET A 243 6.63 12.00 -18.05
N PRO A 244 6.54 12.23 -19.38
CA PRO A 244 5.83 11.33 -20.27
C PRO A 244 6.39 9.92 -20.21
N VAL A 245 5.51 8.91 -20.27
CA VAL A 245 5.86 7.50 -20.41
C VAL A 245 5.21 6.91 -21.65
N SER A 246 5.95 6.10 -22.38
CA SER A 246 5.43 5.23 -23.44
C SER A 246 5.69 3.78 -23.07
N LEU A 247 5.15 2.84 -23.86
CA LEU A 247 5.43 1.42 -23.65
C LEU A 247 6.93 1.15 -23.60
N SER A 248 7.36 0.55 -22.50
CA SER A 248 8.75 0.21 -22.25
C SER A 248 8.97 -1.29 -22.40
N GLU A 249 10.11 -1.67 -22.98
CA GLU A 249 10.60 -3.04 -22.88
C GLU A 249 11.29 -3.26 -21.54
N ARG A 250 11.02 -4.40 -20.91
CA ARG A 250 11.70 -4.77 -19.66
C ARG A 250 13.09 -5.33 -19.97
N LYS A 251 14.12 -4.71 -19.42
CA LYS A 251 15.48 -5.25 -19.44
C LYS A 251 15.58 -6.39 -18.43
N TYR A 252 16.17 -7.51 -18.86
CA TYR A 252 16.40 -8.68 -18.03
C TYR A 252 17.62 -9.44 -18.54
N GLU A 253 18.64 -9.58 -17.67
CA GLU A 253 19.85 -10.35 -17.98
C GLU A 253 19.95 -11.60 -17.11
N LYS A 254 20.19 -11.42 -15.81
CA LYS A 254 20.35 -12.49 -14.82
C LYS A 254 19.44 -12.25 -13.62
N PRO A 255 18.72 -13.28 -13.12
CA PRO A 255 17.89 -13.12 -11.95
C PRO A 255 18.72 -13.01 -10.66
N LEU A 256 18.40 -12.02 -9.83
CA LEU A 256 18.87 -11.91 -8.45
C LEU A 256 17.74 -12.22 -7.46
N VAL A 257 16.51 -11.86 -7.81
CA VAL A 257 15.31 -12.17 -7.02
C VAL A 257 14.35 -13.00 -7.88
N SER A 258 13.81 -14.07 -7.31
CA SER A 258 12.69 -14.82 -7.89
C SER A 258 11.42 -14.58 -7.08
N LEU A 259 10.41 -13.99 -7.72
CA LEU A 259 9.06 -13.84 -7.15
C LEU A 259 8.20 -15.03 -7.57
N ILE A 260 7.70 -15.79 -6.60
CA ILE A 260 6.90 -16.99 -6.82
C ILE A 260 5.40 -16.67 -6.66
N ILE A 261 4.62 -16.98 -7.70
CA ILE A 261 3.17 -16.77 -7.75
C ILE A 261 2.45 -18.11 -7.98
N PRO A 262 1.79 -18.70 -6.96
CA PRO A 262 0.96 -19.88 -7.14
C PRO A 262 -0.41 -19.49 -7.73
N ALA A 263 -0.85 -20.16 -8.80
CA ALA A 263 -2.09 -19.86 -9.51
C ALA A 263 -3.04 -21.06 -9.54
N TYR A 264 -4.31 -20.84 -9.20
CA TYR A 264 -5.38 -21.84 -9.35
C TYR A 264 -6.73 -21.15 -9.54
N ASN A 265 -7.38 -21.38 -10.68
CA ASN A 265 -8.70 -20.81 -11.05
C ASN A 265 -8.78 -19.29 -10.77
N SER A 266 -7.85 -18.58 -11.38
CA SER A 266 -7.49 -17.19 -11.10
C SER A 266 -7.67 -16.24 -12.27
N LYS A 267 -8.41 -16.63 -13.31
CA LYS A 267 -8.52 -15.86 -14.57
C LYS A 267 -8.95 -14.40 -14.37
N ASP A 268 -9.74 -14.13 -13.33
CA ASP A 268 -10.33 -12.81 -13.10
C ASP A 268 -9.35 -11.81 -12.48
N TYR A 269 -8.23 -12.29 -11.92
CA TYR A 269 -7.30 -11.47 -11.13
C TYR A 269 -5.81 -11.71 -11.42
N ILE A 270 -5.42 -12.84 -12.02
CA ILE A 270 -4.01 -13.17 -12.26
C ILE A 270 -3.29 -12.15 -13.16
N ALA A 271 -3.96 -11.62 -14.19
CA ALA A 271 -3.35 -10.67 -15.12
C ALA A 271 -2.83 -9.42 -14.41
N ARG A 272 -3.66 -8.79 -13.58
CA ARG A 272 -3.26 -7.59 -12.81
C ARG A 272 -2.16 -7.88 -11.78
N SER A 273 -2.13 -9.08 -11.21
CA SER A 273 -1.10 -9.48 -10.25
C SER A 273 0.25 -9.63 -10.95
N ILE A 274 0.28 -10.31 -12.10
CA ILE A 274 1.48 -10.39 -12.95
C ILE A 274 1.91 -9.00 -13.41
N ASP A 275 0.97 -8.15 -13.84
CA ASP A 275 1.27 -6.78 -14.27
C ASP A 275 1.93 -5.96 -13.15
N SER A 276 1.45 -6.08 -11.90
CA SER A 276 2.05 -5.37 -10.77
C SER A 276 3.49 -5.84 -10.46
N ALA A 277 3.76 -7.14 -10.62
CA ALA A 277 5.11 -7.69 -10.54
C ALA A 277 5.99 -7.27 -11.72
N LEU A 278 5.38 -7.13 -12.92
CA LEU A 278 6.05 -6.60 -14.10
C LEU A 278 6.47 -5.13 -13.92
N ALA A 279 5.64 -4.37 -13.22
CA ALA A 279 5.88 -2.97 -12.88
C ALA A 279 6.90 -2.74 -11.76
N SER A 280 7.53 -3.80 -11.22
CA SER A 280 8.61 -3.61 -10.26
C SER A 280 9.80 -2.87 -10.90
N ASP A 281 10.34 -1.90 -10.17
CA ASP A 281 11.53 -1.13 -10.57
C ASP A 281 12.84 -1.94 -10.46
N PHE A 282 12.77 -3.18 -10.00
CA PHE A 282 13.91 -4.07 -9.91
C PHE A 282 14.12 -4.83 -11.23
N GLU A 283 15.22 -4.52 -11.92
CA GLU A 283 15.53 -5.09 -13.25
C GLU A 283 15.84 -6.60 -13.18
N ASN A 284 16.56 -7.06 -12.15
CA ASN A 284 16.98 -8.46 -12.00
C ASN A 284 15.91 -9.36 -11.34
N LEU A 285 14.63 -9.14 -11.68
CA LEU A 285 13.49 -9.90 -11.14
C LEU A 285 13.05 -11.00 -12.11
N GLU A 286 13.10 -12.24 -11.68
CA GLU A 286 12.39 -13.37 -12.29
C GLU A 286 11.01 -13.53 -11.65
N ILE A 287 9.97 -13.77 -12.46
CA ILE A 287 8.61 -14.01 -12.01
C ILE A 287 8.26 -15.46 -12.35
N VAL A 288 8.23 -16.32 -11.34
CA VAL A 288 7.92 -17.75 -11.49
C VAL A 288 6.46 -17.98 -11.15
N ILE A 289 5.66 -18.32 -12.14
CA ILE A 289 4.23 -18.55 -11.99
C ILE A 289 3.97 -20.05 -12.14
N VAL A 290 3.34 -20.66 -11.14
CA VAL A 290 3.05 -22.08 -11.13
C VAL A 290 1.53 -22.28 -11.13
N ASN A 291 1.00 -22.78 -12.24
CA ASN A 291 -0.41 -23.15 -12.35
C ASN A 291 -0.66 -24.54 -11.74
N ASP A 292 -1.46 -24.59 -10.68
CA ASP A 292 -1.85 -25.78 -9.92
C ASP A 292 -3.02 -26.55 -10.56
N GLY A 293 -2.95 -26.74 -11.88
CA GLY A 293 -3.97 -27.47 -12.63
C GLY A 293 -5.32 -26.77 -12.72
N SER A 294 -5.32 -25.45 -12.99
CA SER A 294 -6.56 -24.69 -13.21
C SER A 294 -7.42 -25.28 -14.33
N THR A 295 -8.74 -25.16 -14.18
CA THR A 295 -9.75 -25.61 -15.15
C THR A 295 -10.38 -24.47 -15.94
N ASP A 296 -9.94 -23.24 -15.72
CA ASP A 296 -10.35 -22.03 -16.40
C ASP A 296 -9.23 -21.45 -17.29
N SER A 297 -9.40 -20.24 -17.82
CA SER A 297 -8.42 -19.57 -18.69
C SER A 297 -7.16 -19.06 -17.95
N THR A 298 -6.91 -19.44 -16.69
CA THR A 298 -5.69 -19.02 -15.97
C THR A 298 -4.41 -19.38 -16.72
N GLN A 299 -4.30 -20.60 -17.26
CA GLN A 299 -3.08 -21.02 -17.97
C GLN A 299 -2.87 -20.19 -19.24
N GLU A 300 -3.93 -19.94 -20.00
CA GLU A 300 -3.88 -19.12 -21.22
C GLU A 300 -3.33 -17.72 -20.93
N ILE A 301 -3.78 -17.09 -19.85
CA ILE A 301 -3.28 -15.77 -19.42
C ILE A 301 -1.79 -15.86 -19.05
N ILE A 302 -1.39 -16.87 -18.28
CA ILE A 302 0.00 -17.08 -17.86
C ILE A 302 0.92 -17.26 -19.08
N ASP A 303 0.50 -18.09 -20.05
CA ASP A 303 1.26 -18.37 -21.27
C ASP A 303 1.46 -17.11 -22.10
N TRP A 304 0.44 -16.25 -22.19
CA TRP A 304 0.56 -14.96 -22.86
C TRP A 304 1.68 -14.09 -22.23
N TYR A 305 1.76 -14.03 -20.90
CA TYR A 305 2.84 -13.28 -20.24
C TYR A 305 4.21 -13.91 -20.48
N ALA A 306 4.35 -15.23 -20.39
CA ALA A 306 5.61 -15.92 -20.65
C ALA A 306 6.11 -15.75 -22.10
N GLN A 307 5.19 -15.65 -23.07
CA GLN A 307 5.53 -15.38 -24.47
C GLN A 307 6.00 -13.94 -24.71
N ASN A 308 5.47 -12.97 -23.95
CA ASN A 308 5.74 -11.55 -24.15
C ASN A 308 6.88 -11.01 -23.26
N TYR A 309 7.19 -11.67 -22.14
CA TYR A 309 8.16 -11.19 -21.15
C TYR A 309 9.19 -12.26 -20.80
N LYS A 310 10.46 -11.99 -21.13
CA LYS A 310 11.59 -12.93 -20.93
C LYS A 310 11.85 -13.32 -19.48
N ASN A 311 11.42 -12.48 -18.54
CA ASN A 311 11.62 -12.70 -17.11
C ASN A 311 10.43 -13.43 -16.45
N VAL A 312 9.39 -13.79 -17.22
CA VAL A 312 8.26 -14.59 -16.74
C VAL A 312 8.49 -16.06 -17.07
N VAL A 313 8.44 -16.91 -16.05
CA VAL A 313 8.57 -18.36 -16.15
C VAL A 313 7.23 -18.99 -15.82
N ALA A 314 6.59 -19.60 -16.81
CA ALA A 314 5.34 -20.34 -16.65
C ALA A 314 5.61 -21.83 -16.40
N LEU A 315 5.04 -22.36 -15.31
CA LEU A 315 5.07 -23.78 -14.97
C LEU A 315 3.65 -24.29 -14.77
N GLN A 316 3.41 -25.54 -15.14
CA GLN A 316 2.14 -26.21 -14.94
C GLN A 316 2.35 -27.55 -14.23
N LYS A 317 1.44 -27.87 -13.31
CA LYS A 317 1.42 -29.14 -12.57
C LYS A 317 -0.02 -29.63 -12.38
N GLN A 318 -0.17 -30.88 -11.97
CA GLN A 318 -1.45 -31.39 -11.47
C GLN A 318 -1.77 -30.75 -10.11
N ASN A 319 -3.06 -30.56 -9.79
CA ASN A 319 -3.46 -29.91 -8.54
C ASN A 319 -2.92 -30.63 -7.30
N GLY A 320 -2.20 -29.92 -6.45
CA GLY A 320 -1.63 -30.41 -5.19
C GLY A 320 -1.76 -29.43 -4.03
N GLY A 321 -2.41 -28.29 -4.25
CA GLY A 321 -2.59 -27.24 -3.28
C GLY A 321 -1.46 -26.21 -3.27
N VAL A 322 -1.69 -25.11 -2.56
CA VAL A 322 -0.84 -23.91 -2.61
C VAL A 322 0.59 -24.16 -2.09
N ALA A 323 0.76 -24.97 -1.03
CA ALA A 323 2.08 -25.27 -0.47
C ALA A 323 2.95 -26.07 -1.45
N ASP A 324 2.39 -27.10 -2.06
CA ASP A 324 3.04 -27.90 -3.09
C ASP A 324 3.39 -27.06 -4.33
N THR A 325 2.47 -26.19 -4.74
CA THR A 325 2.66 -25.24 -5.84
C THR A 325 3.82 -24.27 -5.58
N ARG A 326 3.90 -23.72 -4.36
CA ARG A 326 5.03 -22.86 -3.94
C ARG A 326 6.34 -23.65 -3.92
N ASN A 327 6.35 -24.90 -3.48
CA ASN A 327 7.55 -25.75 -3.49
C ASN A 327 8.08 -25.99 -4.92
N VAL A 328 7.20 -26.23 -5.89
CA VAL A 328 7.59 -26.31 -7.31
C VAL A 328 8.22 -25.00 -7.77
N GLY A 329 7.65 -23.85 -7.37
CA GLY A 329 8.24 -22.54 -7.64
C GLY A 329 9.61 -22.34 -6.99
N ILE A 330 9.79 -22.76 -5.73
CA ILE A 330 11.06 -22.67 -4.99
C ILE A 330 12.15 -23.48 -5.69
N ALA A 331 11.81 -24.69 -6.16
CA ALA A 331 12.74 -25.55 -6.88
C ALA A 331 13.18 -24.94 -8.22
N ALA A 332 12.28 -24.25 -8.91
CA ALA A 332 12.56 -23.62 -10.21
C ALA A 332 13.25 -22.24 -10.11
N ALA A 333 13.12 -21.55 -8.97
CA ALA A 333 13.66 -20.21 -8.75
C ALA A 333 15.19 -20.15 -8.95
N LYS A 334 15.65 -19.17 -9.73
CA LYS A 334 17.08 -18.97 -10.06
C LYS A 334 17.74 -17.82 -9.30
N GLY A 335 16.96 -16.96 -8.67
CA GLY A 335 17.47 -15.84 -7.87
C GLY A 335 18.21 -16.30 -6.62
N GLU A 336 19.08 -15.42 -6.13
CA GLU A 336 19.77 -15.55 -4.84
C GLU A 336 18.83 -15.24 -3.67
N TYR A 337 17.73 -14.54 -3.95
CA TYR A 337 16.64 -14.26 -3.03
C TYR A 337 15.30 -14.73 -3.58
N ILE A 338 14.38 -15.08 -2.69
CA ILE A 338 13.01 -15.51 -3.01
C ILE A 338 12.02 -14.58 -2.32
N ALA A 339 10.99 -14.16 -3.07
CA ALA A 339 9.79 -13.52 -2.56
C ALA A 339 8.55 -14.33 -2.99
N PHE A 340 7.44 -14.15 -2.28
CA PHE A 340 6.15 -14.78 -2.61
C PHE A 340 5.09 -13.73 -2.84
N MET A 341 4.13 -14.05 -3.70
CA MET A 341 2.96 -13.22 -3.93
C MET A 341 1.78 -14.11 -4.30
N ASP A 342 0.62 -13.86 -3.73
CA ASP A 342 -0.60 -14.58 -4.07
C ASP A 342 -1.18 -14.04 -5.38
N ASN A 343 -1.89 -14.92 -6.10
CA ASN A 343 -2.37 -14.66 -7.46
C ASN A 343 -3.45 -13.57 -7.57
N ASP A 344 -4.03 -13.14 -6.45
CA ASP A 344 -5.11 -12.16 -6.35
C ASP A 344 -4.69 -10.83 -5.70
N ASP A 345 -3.43 -10.69 -5.32
CA ASP A 345 -2.88 -9.52 -4.65
C ASP A 345 -2.03 -8.65 -5.59
N LEU A 346 -1.46 -7.56 -5.08
CA LEU A 346 -0.61 -6.63 -5.84
C LEU A 346 0.67 -6.28 -5.04
N ILE A 347 1.70 -5.79 -5.73
CA ILE A 347 2.88 -5.22 -5.09
C ILE A 347 3.18 -3.82 -5.62
N ARG A 348 3.71 -2.95 -4.75
CA ARG A 348 4.22 -1.63 -5.12
C ARG A 348 5.48 -1.77 -6.00
N PRO A 349 5.72 -0.85 -6.95
CA PRO A 349 6.88 -0.92 -7.86
C PRO A 349 8.23 -1.09 -7.15
N ASN A 350 8.42 -0.40 -6.03
CA ASN A 350 9.66 -0.39 -5.25
C ASN A 350 9.73 -1.44 -4.15
N MET A 351 8.80 -2.41 -4.08
CA MET A 351 8.83 -3.44 -3.04
C MET A 351 10.14 -4.22 -3.05
N ILE A 352 10.47 -4.81 -4.21
CA ILE A 352 11.60 -5.72 -4.33
C ILE A 352 12.92 -4.98 -4.17
N SER A 353 13.08 -3.83 -4.83
CA SER A 353 14.30 -3.00 -4.72
C SER A 353 14.52 -2.51 -3.28
N SER A 354 13.47 -2.07 -2.58
CA SER A 354 13.59 -1.60 -1.19
C SER A 354 14.02 -2.73 -0.24
N LEU A 355 13.37 -3.90 -0.34
CA LEU A 355 13.69 -5.06 0.49
C LEU A 355 15.11 -5.59 0.19
N TYR A 356 15.47 -5.67 -1.09
CA TYR A 356 16.80 -6.10 -1.53
C TYR A 356 17.89 -5.15 -1.04
N ASN A 357 17.73 -3.84 -1.25
CA ASN A 357 18.70 -2.83 -0.82
C ASN A 357 18.89 -2.84 0.70
N SER A 358 17.83 -3.08 1.47
CA SER A 358 17.93 -3.18 2.93
C SER A 358 18.71 -4.44 3.37
N ILE A 359 18.50 -5.58 2.70
CA ILE A 359 19.30 -6.79 2.94
C ILE A 359 20.77 -6.55 2.62
N GLU A 360 21.08 -6.03 1.43
CA GLU A 360 22.46 -5.83 0.98
C GLU A 360 23.20 -4.84 1.87
N LYS A 361 22.55 -3.73 2.24
CA LYS A 361 23.11 -2.71 3.14
C LYS A 361 23.40 -3.24 4.54
N ASN A 362 22.51 -4.05 5.09
CA ASN A 362 22.57 -4.50 6.48
C ASN A 362 23.11 -5.94 6.64
N HIS A 363 23.43 -6.61 5.53
CA HIS A 363 23.86 -8.01 5.46
C HIS A 363 22.92 -8.98 6.19
N CYS A 364 21.60 -8.78 6.07
CA CYS A 364 20.60 -9.60 6.74
C CYS A 364 20.24 -10.87 5.96
N ASP A 365 19.61 -11.86 6.61
CA ASP A 365 19.07 -13.05 5.92
C ASP A 365 17.66 -12.85 5.34
N VAL A 366 16.91 -11.88 5.86
CA VAL A 366 15.55 -11.57 5.43
C VAL A 366 15.21 -10.09 5.63
N ALA A 367 14.42 -9.53 4.73
CA ALA A 367 13.75 -8.24 4.92
C ALA A 367 12.26 -8.45 5.18
N ILE A 368 11.69 -7.65 6.08
CA ILE A 368 10.28 -7.70 6.46
C ILE A 368 9.68 -6.30 6.36
N ALA A 369 8.49 -6.20 5.79
CA ALA A 369 7.73 -4.95 5.74
C ALA A 369 6.27 -5.14 6.17
N PRO A 370 5.57 -4.07 6.61
CA PRO A 370 4.11 -4.03 6.68
C PRO A 370 3.47 -4.29 5.31
N LEU A 371 2.16 -4.46 5.32
CA LEU A 371 1.37 -4.59 4.09
C LEU A 371 0.16 -3.67 4.15
N TYR A 372 -0.35 -3.29 3.00
CA TYR A 372 -1.67 -2.72 2.87
C TYR A 372 -2.71 -3.82 2.78
N ARG A 373 -3.84 -3.64 3.47
CA ARG A 373 -5.07 -4.36 3.21
C ARG A 373 -6.05 -3.40 2.54
N LEU A 374 -6.47 -3.74 1.32
CA LEU A 374 -7.42 -2.96 0.55
C LEU A 374 -8.82 -3.50 0.84
N VAL A 375 -9.70 -2.60 1.26
CA VAL A 375 -11.13 -2.86 1.52
C VAL A 375 -11.94 -1.75 0.87
N ASP A 376 -13.28 -1.82 0.93
CA ASP A 376 -14.16 -0.78 0.36
C ASP A 376 -13.87 0.63 0.89
N ARG A 377 -13.29 0.73 2.09
CA ARG A 377 -12.89 1.99 2.75
C ARG A 377 -11.48 2.47 2.37
N GLY A 378 -10.83 1.87 1.38
CA GLY A 378 -9.47 2.19 0.95
C GLY A 378 -8.39 1.32 1.60
N TYR A 379 -7.19 1.88 1.74
CA TYR A 379 -6.01 1.18 2.24
C TYR A 379 -5.93 1.24 3.76
N THR A 380 -5.65 0.09 4.40
CA THR A 380 -5.31 0.03 5.82
C THR A 380 -3.95 -0.63 6.00
N THR A 381 -3.06 -0.03 6.79
CA THR A 381 -1.76 -0.67 7.09
C THR A 381 -1.96 -1.80 8.10
N HIS A 382 -1.56 -3.00 7.73
CA HIS A 382 -1.49 -4.18 8.57
C HIS A 382 -0.03 -4.53 8.90
N CYS A 383 0.20 -5.29 9.98
CA CYS A 383 1.54 -5.67 10.44
C CYS A 383 2.44 -4.46 10.80
N LYS A 384 1.93 -3.49 11.57
CA LYS A 384 2.79 -2.44 12.16
C LYS A 384 3.66 -3.07 13.25
N LEU A 385 4.96 -3.19 12.98
CA LEU A 385 5.92 -3.80 13.91
C LEU A 385 6.76 -2.72 14.62
N PRO A 386 7.12 -2.90 15.90
CA PRO A 386 7.79 -1.89 16.70
C PRO A 386 9.32 -2.01 16.60
N PHE A 387 9.84 -2.20 15.38
CA PHE A 387 11.26 -2.41 15.14
C PHE A 387 11.93 -1.16 14.60
N GLU A 388 13.23 -1.04 14.86
CA GLU A 388 14.06 -0.02 14.22
C GLU A 388 14.07 -0.23 12.71
N VAL A 389 13.96 0.87 11.97
CA VAL A 389 13.87 0.84 10.51
C VAL A 389 15.26 0.73 9.90
N ASP A 390 15.38 -0.14 8.90
CA ASP A 390 16.52 -0.31 8.02
C ASP A 390 17.84 -0.59 8.76
N LYS A 391 17.78 -1.52 9.73
CA LYS A 391 18.91 -2.03 10.51
C LYS A 391 18.81 -3.54 10.68
N ALA A 392 19.96 -4.21 10.84
CA ALA A 392 20.00 -5.62 11.22
C ALA A 392 19.53 -5.84 12.66
N ILE A 393 18.55 -6.72 12.85
CA ILE A 393 17.95 -7.06 14.14
C ILE A 393 17.99 -8.58 14.32
N PRO A 394 18.46 -9.12 15.46
CA PRO A 394 18.45 -10.55 15.73
C PRO A 394 17.03 -11.14 15.63
N MET A 395 16.91 -12.31 14.99
CA MET A 395 15.60 -12.95 14.76
C MET A 395 14.82 -13.24 16.05
N ASP A 396 15.51 -13.45 17.17
CA ASP A 396 14.89 -13.69 18.48
C ASP A 396 13.96 -12.54 18.89
N LYS A 397 14.26 -11.29 18.50
CA LYS A 397 13.39 -10.13 18.74
C LYS A 397 12.06 -10.22 17.98
N TYR A 398 12.06 -10.84 16.80
CA TYR A 398 10.83 -11.10 16.06
C TYR A 398 9.97 -12.14 16.79
N PHE A 399 10.60 -13.19 17.32
CA PHE A 399 9.93 -14.27 18.06
C PHE A 399 9.38 -13.83 19.42
N GLU A 400 10.01 -12.85 20.08
CA GLU A 400 9.50 -12.25 21.30
C GLU A 400 8.07 -11.71 21.14
N ILE A 401 7.73 -11.16 19.96
CA ILE A 401 6.41 -10.55 19.69
C ILE A 401 5.50 -11.38 18.79
N MET A 402 6.00 -12.38 18.08
CA MET A 402 5.19 -13.18 17.15
C MET A 402 3.96 -13.77 17.86
N TYR A 403 2.79 -13.59 17.25
CA TYR A 403 1.48 -14.05 17.73
C TYR A 403 0.99 -13.41 19.04
N THR A 404 1.62 -12.33 19.50
CA THR A 404 1.08 -11.50 20.59
C THR A 404 -0.01 -10.54 20.07
N PRO A 405 -0.91 -10.02 20.92
CA PRO A 405 -1.94 -9.06 20.50
C PRO A 405 -1.33 -7.84 19.80
N GLY A 406 -1.84 -7.51 18.61
CA GLY A 406 -1.32 -6.42 17.77
C GLY A 406 -0.20 -6.82 16.81
N PHE A 407 0.49 -7.94 17.05
CA PHE A 407 1.66 -8.38 16.26
C PHE A 407 1.43 -9.76 15.63
N TYR A 408 0.42 -9.83 14.75
CA TYR A 408 0.12 -11.02 13.96
C TYR A 408 0.68 -10.88 12.54
N ASN A 409 1.77 -11.60 12.25
CA ASN A 409 2.37 -11.62 10.91
C ASN A 409 2.94 -13.01 10.59
N CYS A 410 2.08 -13.91 10.11
CA CYS A 410 2.47 -15.19 9.49
C CYS A 410 2.55 -15.11 7.96
N ALA A 411 2.22 -13.96 7.36
CA ALA A 411 2.24 -13.78 5.92
C ALA A 411 3.62 -14.12 5.36
N ILE A 412 3.68 -14.92 4.30
CA ILE A 412 4.95 -15.28 3.66
C ILE A 412 5.36 -14.25 2.59
N TRP A 413 4.42 -13.41 2.16
CA TRP A 413 4.55 -12.59 0.96
C TRP A 413 5.07 -11.16 1.21
N ASN A 414 5.01 -10.65 2.45
CA ASN A 414 5.57 -9.33 2.80
C ASN A 414 7.06 -9.38 3.19
N LYS A 415 7.81 -10.31 2.59
CA LYS A 415 9.21 -10.61 2.94
C LYS A 415 10.04 -10.95 1.71
N LEU A 416 11.34 -10.69 1.81
CA LEU A 416 12.35 -11.15 0.86
C LEU A 416 13.35 -12.02 1.62
N TYR A 417 13.55 -13.25 1.17
CA TYR A 417 14.31 -14.27 1.90
C TYR A 417 15.56 -14.69 1.12
N ARG A 418 16.65 -15.03 1.84
CA ARG A 418 17.79 -15.72 1.22
C ARG A 418 17.36 -17.06 0.62
N ALA A 419 17.57 -17.25 -0.69
CA ALA A 419 17.05 -18.41 -1.41
C ALA A 419 17.66 -19.74 -0.95
N SER A 420 18.93 -19.74 -0.54
CA SER A 420 19.60 -20.95 -0.04
C SER A 420 18.92 -21.54 1.19
N ILE A 421 18.46 -20.69 2.12
CA ILE A 421 17.74 -21.11 3.32
C ILE A 421 16.35 -21.62 2.95
N VAL A 422 15.64 -20.90 2.06
CA VAL A 422 14.29 -21.31 1.60
C VAL A 422 14.33 -22.68 0.89
N LYS A 423 15.32 -22.91 0.02
CA LYS A 423 15.49 -24.18 -0.71
C LYS A 423 15.84 -25.34 0.22
N ALA A 424 16.57 -25.08 1.31
CA ALA A 424 16.91 -26.10 2.31
C ALA A 424 15.72 -26.48 3.21
N HIS A 425 14.74 -25.57 3.36
CA HIS A 425 13.60 -25.73 4.27
C HIS A 425 12.27 -25.43 3.56
N PRO A 426 11.81 -26.28 2.63
CA PRO A 426 10.57 -26.07 1.87
C PRO A 426 9.30 -26.14 2.75
N LEU A 427 8.16 -25.76 2.17
CA LEU A 427 6.87 -25.77 2.86
C LEU A 427 6.38 -27.20 3.10
N GLY A 428 5.75 -27.44 4.25
CA GLY A 428 4.93 -28.64 4.47
C GLY A 428 3.61 -28.55 3.70
N ILE A 429 3.16 -29.67 3.12
CA ILE A 429 1.86 -29.75 2.43
C ILE A 429 0.74 -29.79 3.47
N LEU A 430 0.37 -28.62 3.97
CA LEU A 430 -0.60 -28.41 5.06
C LEU A 430 -1.62 -27.33 4.66
N LYS A 431 -2.83 -27.34 5.25
CA LYS A 431 -3.86 -26.31 5.00
C LYS A 431 -3.54 -24.94 5.65
N TYR A 432 -2.73 -24.94 6.69
CA TYR A 432 -2.26 -23.74 7.40
C TYR A 432 -0.77 -23.54 7.11
N GLU A 433 -0.41 -23.55 5.82
CA GLU A 433 0.97 -23.61 5.36
C GLU A 433 1.76 -22.38 5.81
N ASP A 434 1.18 -21.19 5.76
CA ASP A 434 1.81 -19.93 6.17
C ASP A 434 2.05 -19.86 7.70
N VAL A 435 1.05 -20.28 8.49
CA VAL A 435 1.11 -20.38 9.95
C VAL A 435 2.14 -21.41 10.38
N SER A 436 2.32 -22.48 9.59
CA SER A 436 3.31 -23.53 9.84
C SER A 436 4.71 -23.13 9.39
N TRP A 437 4.87 -22.54 8.21
CA TRP A 437 6.16 -22.38 7.57
C TRP A 437 6.86 -21.11 8.03
N THR A 438 6.15 -20.00 8.26
CA THR A 438 6.78 -18.74 8.64
C THR A 438 7.59 -18.84 9.94
N PRO A 439 7.11 -19.44 11.05
CA PRO A 439 7.96 -19.65 12.22
C PRO A 439 9.14 -20.60 11.94
N CYS A 440 8.92 -21.64 11.13
CA CYS A 440 9.94 -22.60 10.73
C CYS A 440 11.08 -21.92 9.97
N ILE A 441 10.80 -21.29 8.83
CA ILE A 441 11.82 -20.70 7.97
C ILE A 441 12.58 -19.57 8.66
N LEU A 442 11.87 -18.71 9.41
CA LEU A 442 12.51 -17.63 10.15
C LEU A 442 13.46 -18.17 11.22
N SER A 443 13.20 -19.34 11.80
CA SER A 443 14.07 -19.91 12.83
C SER A 443 15.45 -20.33 12.29
N TRP A 444 15.58 -20.50 10.99
CA TRP A 444 16.85 -20.79 10.31
C TRP A 444 17.63 -19.53 9.91
N MET A 445 17.06 -18.33 10.11
CA MET A 445 17.67 -17.04 9.76
C MET A 445 18.30 -16.40 10.99
N LYS A 446 19.45 -15.75 10.81
CA LYS A 446 20.17 -15.12 11.93
C LYS A 446 19.49 -13.82 12.37
N ASP A 447 19.22 -12.95 11.40
CA ASP A 447 18.76 -11.59 11.58
C ASP A 447 17.78 -11.18 10.47
N PHE A 448 17.07 -10.09 10.72
CA PHE A 448 16.20 -9.45 9.75
C PHE A 448 16.44 -7.95 9.70
N CYS A 449 16.14 -7.34 8.57
CA CYS A 449 15.94 -5.90 8.46
C CYS A 449 14.44 -5.59 8.33
N PHE A 450 14.01 -4.48 8.94
CA PHE A 450 12.62 -4.05 8.91
C PHE A 450 12.47 -2.72 8.18
N LEU A 451 11.55 -2.65 7.23
CA LEU A 451 11.12 -1.39 6.63
C LEU A 451 9.72 -1.05 7.14
N ASN A 452 9.47 0.19 7.55
CA ASN A 452 8.14 0.60 8.03
C ASN A 452 7.16 0.97 6.90
N THR A 453 7.64 1.02 5.66
CA THR A 453 6.82 1.27 4.48
C THR A 453 6.04 0.01 4.09
N PRO A 454 4.71 0.05 4.00
CA PRO A 454 3.92 -1.03 3.41
C PRO A 454 4.10 -1.10 1.89
N PHE A 455 4.38 -2.29 1.38
CA PHE A 455 4.63 -2.50 -0.06
C PHE A 455 3.69 -3.51 -0.71
N TYR A 456 3.33 -4.56 0.02
CA TYR A 456 2.45 -5.60 -0.46
C TYR A 456 1.00 -5.18 -0.28
N GLU A 457 0.13 -5.46 -1.24
CA GLU A 457 -1.28 -5.07 -1.24
C GLU A 457 -2.19 -6.29 -1.22
N TRP A 458 -2.69 -6.59 -0.04
CA TRP A 458 -3.65 -7.65 0.20
C TRP A 458 -5.06 -7.18 -0.20
N ASP A 459 -5.50 -7.53 -1.41
CA ASP A 459 -6.72 -6.98 -2.01
C ASP A 459 -7.97 -7.78 -1.65
N ARG A 460 -8.75 -7.26 -0.70
CA ARG A 460 -10.02 -7.85 -0.29
C ARG A 460 -11.25 -7.16 -0.89
N LYS A 461 -11.07 -6.16 -1.77
CA LYS A 461 -12.15 -5.59 -2.59
C LYS A 461 -12.48 -6.54 -3.74
N THR A 462 -11.46 -7.06 -4.41
CA THR A 462 -11.64 -7.95 -5.57
C THR A 462 -11.96 -9.39 -5.17
N ARG A 463 -11.33 -9.89 -4.10
CA ARG A 463 -11.62 -11.21 -3.54
C ARG A 463 -11.87 -11.11 -2.04
N PRO A 464 -13.14 -10.91 -1.62
CA PRO A 464 -13.46 -10.71 -0.21
C PRO A 464 -13.15 -11.92 0.68
N GLU A 465 -13.39 -13.13 0.16
CA GLU A 465 -13.17 -14.38 0.89
C GLU A 465 -11.73 -14.89 0.73
N THR A 466 -11.10 -15.20 1.86
CA THR A 466 -9.75 -15.79 1.93
C THR A 466 -9.84 -17.30 2.10
N PHE A 467 -8.72 -18.02 1.88
CA PHE A 467 -8.68 -19.44 2.21
C PHE A 467 -8.91 -19.69 3.72
N GLY A 468 -8.47 -18.77 4.58
CA GLY A 468 -8.74 -18.81 6.02
C GLY A 468 -10.23 -18.77 6.36
N ASP A 469 -11.04 -18.02 5.60
CA ASP A 469 -12.49 -17.95 5.77
C ASP A 469 -13.18 -19.26 5.37
N VAL A 470 -12.66 -19.92 4.33
CA VAL A 470 -13.10 -21.27 3.93
C VAL A 470 -12.79 -22.28 5.03
N LEU A 471 -11.57 -22.26 5.57
CA LEU A 471 -11.17 -23.15 6.66
C LEU A 471 -12.01 -22.94 7.92
N ALA A 472 -12.36 -21.70 8.25
CA ALA A 472 -13.14 -21.36 9.45
C ALA A 472 -14.54 -22.00 9.49
N LYS A 473 -15.06 -22.50 8.36
CA LYS A 473 -16.34 -23.20 8.26
C LYS A 473 -16.25 -24.70 8.60
N MET A 474 -15.04 -25.25 8.75
CA MET A 474 -14.83 -26.66 9.07
C MET A 474 -15.25 -27.00 10.50
N PRO A 475 -15.59 -28.27 10.79
CA PRO A 475 -15.81 -28.74 12.15
C PRO A 475 -14.60 -28.46 13.05
N GLU A 476 -14.85 -28.11 14.31
CA GLU A 476 -13.78 -27.79 15.28
C GLU A 476 -12.76 -28.92 15.45
N SER A 477 -13.17 -30.19 15.30
CA SER A 477 -12.27 -31.34 15.34
C SER A 477 -11.26 -31.34 14.19
N GLU A 478 -11.70 -30.99 12.98
CA GLU A 478 -10.82 -30.89 11.81
C GLU A 478 -9.92 -29.67 11.89
N LEU A 479 -10.47 -28.53 12.33
CA LEU A 479 -9.71 -27.31 12.61
C LEU A 479 -8.59 -27.59 13.61
N PHE A 480 -8.89 -28.28 14.71
CA PHE A 480 -7.90 -28.67 15.71
C PHE A 480 -6.78 -29.49 15.09
N GLU A 481 -7.10 -30.51 14.28
CA GLU A 481 -6.09 -31.38 13.67
C GLU A 481 -5.18 -30.61 12.70
N HIS A 482 -5.74 -29.76 11.84
CA HIS A 482 -4.95 -28.94 10.93
C HIS A 482 -4.08 -27.91 11.67
N ARG A 483 -4.58 -27.31 12.76
CA ARG A 483 -3.81 -26.40 13.60
C ARG A 483 -2.70 -27.14 14.36
N LYS A 484 -2.98 -28.35 14.85
CA LYS A 484 -1.99 -29.23 15.49
C LYS A 484 -0.84 -29.55 14.54
N GLN A 485 -1.16 -29.98 13.32
CA GLN A 485 -0.16 -30.26 12.28
C GLN A 485 0.72 -29.04 12.00
N ALA A 486 0.12 -27.85 11.90
CA ALA A 486 0.89 -26.62 11.71
C ALA A 486 1.85 -26.31 12.87
N MET A 487 1.44 -26.51 14.12
CA MET A 487 2.31 -26.28 15.28
C MET A 487 3.45 -27.29 15.34
N LEU A 488 3.14 -28.57 15.16
CA LEU A 488 4.13 -29.64 15.18
C LEU A 488 5.12 -29.50 14.02
N PHE A 489 4.69 -28.98 12.87
CA PHE A 489 5.57 -28.77 11.72
C PHE A 489 6.76 -27.87 12.07
N PHE A 490 6.55 -26.65 12.57
CA PHE A 490 7.68 -25.77 12.88
C PHE A 490 8.43 -26.17 14.15
N VAL A 491 7.78 -26.83 15.12
CA VAL A 491 8.50 -27.36 16.29
C VAL A 491 9.47 -28.47 15.88
N ASN A 492 9.09 -29.32 14.91
CA ASN A 492 9.90 -30.47 14.50
C ASN A 492 10.90 -30.16 13.39
N ASN A 493 10.63 -29.17 12.54
CA ASN A 493 11.45 -28.85 11.35
C ASN A 493 12.16 -27.49 11.45
N GLY A 494 11.85 -26.69 12.48
CA GLY A 494 12.57 -25.45 12.76
C GLY A 494 13.99 -25.72 13.26
N ASN A 495 14.78 -24.64 13.37
CA ASN A 495 16.15 -24.71 13.84
C ASN A 495 16.20 -25.27 15.27
N PRO A 496 16.92 -26.38 15.51
CA PRO A 496 17.07 -26.98 16.85
C PRO A 496 17.61 -26.02 17.91
N GLU A 497 18.47 -25.07 17.52
CA GLU A 497 19.03 -24.05 18.44
C GLU A 497 17.95 -23.07 18.96
N ARG A 498 16.80 -22.99 18.28
CA ARG A 498 15.67 -22.13 18.66
C ARG A 498 14.43 -22.92 19.08
N LEU A 499 14.59 -24.21 19.42
CA LEU A 499 13.48 -25.10 19.75
C LEU A 499 12.61 -24.55 20.90
N GLU A 500 13.22 -24.01 21.96
CA GLU A 500 12.47 -23.47 23.10
C GLU A 500 11.64 -22.23 22.72
N GLN A 501 12.18 -21.34 21.89
CA GLN A 501 11.44 -20.21 21.34
C GLN A 501 10.27 -20.70 20.47
N LEU A 502 10.48 -21.71 19.63
CA LEU A 502 9.43 -22.29 18.79
C LEU A 502 8.31 -22.93 19.63
N LYS A 503 8.64 -23.67 20.69
CA LYS A 503 7.63 -24.20 21.64
C LYS A 503 6.79 -23.09 22.27
N VAL A 504 7.42 -21.97 22.66
CA VAL A 504 6.71 -20.79 23.19
C VAL A 504 5.78 -20.17 22.15
N ILE A 505 6.22 -20.04 20.90
CA ILE A 505 5.38 -19.54 19.79
C ILE A 505 4.16 -20.46 19.57
N ALA A 506 4.37 -21.78 19.56
CA ALA A 506 3.29 -22.77 19.45
C ALA A 506 2.29 -22.62 20.60
N GLN A 507 2.78 -22.55 21.84
CA GLN A 507 1.93 -22.36 23.02
C GLN A 507 1.10 -21.08 22.93
N ARG A 508 1.69 -19.94 22.54
CA ARG A 508 0.97 -18.66 22.35
C ARG A 508 -0.14 -18.80 21.32
N ARG A 509 0.15 -19.47 20.20
CA ARG A 509 -0.82 -19.67 19.11
C ARG A 509 -1.97 -20.59 19.52
N LEU A 510 -1.66 -21.70 20.20
CA LEU A 510 -2.65 -22.63 20.75
C LEU A 510 -3.54 -21.98 21.81
N THR A 511 -2.96 -21.15 22.68
CA THR A 511 -3.70 -20.37 23.68
C THR A 511 -4.71 -19.43 23.01
N ARG A 512 -4.31 -18.79 21.91
CA ARG A 512 -5.24 -17.97 21.12
C ARG A 512 -6.38 -18.80 20.54
N TYR A 513 -6.10 -19.97 19.95
CA TYR A 513 -7.16 -20.84 19.43
C TYR A 513 -8.11 -21.33 20.54
N ALA A 514 -7.58 -21.69 21.71
CA ALA A 514 -8.38 -22.08 22.87
C ALA A 514 -9.36 -20.97 23.31
N LYS A 515 -9.00 -19.69 23.18
CA LYS A 515 -9.91 -18.56 23.49
C LYS A 515 -11.15 -18.54 22.60
N TYR A 516 -11.03 -18.94 21.34
CA TYR A 516 -12.15 -18.96 20.38
C TYR A 516 -12.90 -20.30 20.39
N SER A 517 -12.32 -21.35 20.98
CA SER A 517 -12.93 -22.67 21.14
C SER A 517 -12.82 -23.15 22.60
N PRO A 518 -13.40 -22.43 23.59
CA PRO A 518 -13.14 -22.63 25.02
C PRO A 518 -13.59 -23.99 25.57
N LYS A 519 -14.47 -24.69 24.83
CA LYS A 519 -14.94 -26.03 25.18
C LYS A 519 -14.03 -27.15 24.67
N ASN A 520 -12.96 -26.84 23.92
CA ASN A 520 -12.03 -27.82 23.40
C ASN A 520 -10.75 -27.89 24.26
N PRO A 521 -10.66 -28.83 25.23
CA PRO A 521 -9.47 -28.96 26.08
C PRO A 521 -8.24 -29.46 25.31
N ALA A 522 -8.39 -29.90 24.05
CA ALA A 522 -7.30 -30.46 23.27
C ALA A 522 -6.20 -29.43 22.95
N TYR A 523 -6.53 -28.14 22.77
CA TYR A 523 -5.51 -27.09 22.56
C TYR A 523 -4.61 -26.92 23.77
N LYS A 524 -5.18 -26.94 24.99
CA LYS A 524 -4.40 -26.81 26.22
C LYS A 524 -3.51 -28.03 26.41
N ARG A 525 -4.05 -29.24 26.24
CA ARG A 525 -3.26 -30.49 26.32
C ARG A 525 -2.10 -30.51 25.33
N LEU A 526 -2.35 -30.13 24.08
CA LEU A 526 -1.29 -30.05 23.07
C LEU A 526 -0.22 -29.00 23.42
N ALA A 527 -0.64 -27.87 23.99
CA ALA A 527 0.30 -26.85 24.43
C ALA A 527 1.18 -27.34 25.60
N ASP A 528 0.61 -28.08 26.55
CA ASP A 528 1.35 -28.69 27.66
C ASP A 528 2.31 -29.78 27.14
N GLU A 529 1.86 -30.63 26.21
CA GLU A 529 2.68 -31.66 25.54
C GLU A 529 3.89 -31.07 24.80
N ILE A 530 3.69 -30.02 23.99
CA ILE A 530 4.78 -29.33 23.27
C ILE A 530 5.80 -28.73 24.24
N MET A 531 5.34 -28.25 25.40
CA MET A 531 6.18 -27.67 26.44
C MET A 531 6.84 -28.73 27.34
N GLY A 532 6.51 -30.01 27.19
CA GLY A 532 7.01 -31.10 28.03
C GLY A 532 6.48 -31.08 29.47
N ARG A 533 5.22 -30.65 29.67
CA ARG A 533 4.57 -30.50 30.98
C ARG A 533 3.55 -31.59 31.29
#